data_AF-A0AAD5VAX0-F1
#
_entry.id   AF-A0AAD5VAX0-F1
#
_cell.length_a   1.000
_cell.length_b   1.000
_cell.length_c   1.000
_cell.angle_alpha   90.00
_cell.angle_beta   90.00
_cell.angle_gamma   90.00
#
_symmetry.space_group_name_H-M   'P 1'
#
loop_
_entity.id
_entity.type
_entity.pdbx_description
1 polymer ?
#
loop_
_entity_poly.entity_id
_entity_poly.type
_entity_poly.pdbx_seq_one_letter_code
_entity_poly.pdbx_strand_id
1 'polypeptide(L)'
;MKFASLFSVALAAGSAVATGTSLTRSYDVVQARQAKVQRDLLDVCAGLDLDLKIDLLDKPIVLGHIDVCLCVSLIPTFIKTNVAAKAGCLLGGETKIIAILEGLIHSAKGKKDCRFPPHCHSVCSGANPCGFDCDDGYTPYTPPGQQYPSTCTCQPPKTECNGKCGDFPHGCGSAAPVKRRHARRGGSEPVCPVGTEACGVTGGNGWDCVDTQHDRESCKSLNPIFASLPISESLIDFWFQFPSSLHSPVFLRAWDNSFRYFPSLPGHVNFVLFY
;
A
#
# COMPACT_ATOMS: atom_id res chain seq x y z
N MET A 1 -43.91 24.09 35.46
CA MET A 1 -43.09 24.43 36.65
C MET A 1 -41.66 24.69 36.16
N LYS A 2 -41.13 25.88 36.39
CA LYS A 2 -39.82 26.35 35.93
C LYS A 2 -38.81 26.19 37.07
N PHE A 3 -37.70 25.51 36.85
CA PHE A 3 -36.55 25.53 37.75
C PHE A 3 -35.34 26.07 37.01
N ALA A 4 -34.94 27.28 37.40
CA ALA A 4 -33.68 27.91 37.03
C ALA A 4 -32.59 27.41 37.98
N SER A 5 -31.46 26.99 37.45
CA SER A 5 -30.26 26.66 38.23
C SER A 5 -29.10 27.51 37.71
N LEU A 6 -28.65 28.43 38.54
CA LEU A 6 -27.49 29.30 38.34
C LEU A 6 -26.28 28.59 38.96
N PHE A 7 -25.25 28.31 38.17
CA PHE A 7 -23.96 27.85 38.66
C PHE A 7 -22.91 28.94 38.41
N SER A 8 -22.31 29.41 39.51
CA SER A 8 -21.20 30.36 39.55
C SER A 8 -19.89 29.65 39.21
N VAL A 9 -19.12 30.18 38.26
CA VAL A 9 -17.75 29.73 37.96
C VAL A 9 -16.77 30.65 38.67
N ALA A 10 -15.99 30.08 39.60
CA ALA A 10 -14.85 30.75 40.24
C ALA A 10 -13.56 30.40 39.47
N LEU A 11 -12.86 31.43 38.97
CA LEU A 11 -11.51 31.31 38.41
C LEU A 11 -10.48 31.35 39.55
N ALA A 12 -9.67 30.29 39.68
CA ALA A 12 -8.45 30.30 40.49
C ALA A 12 -7.24 30.23 39.54
N ALA A 13 -6.42 31.28 39.56
CA ALA A 13 -5.13 31.34 38.87
C ALA A 13 -4.05 30.75 39.79
N GLY A 14 -3.51 29.59 39.43
CA GLY A 14 -2.37 28.96 40.09
C GLY A 14 -1.13 29.04 39.21
N SER A 15 -0.14 29.82 39.64
CA SER A 15 1.18 29.92 39.00
C SER A 15 2.07 28.77 39.48
N ALA A 16 2.30 27.77 38.62
CA ALA A 16 3.28 26.71 38.89
C ALA A 16 4.63 27.05 38.23
N VAL A 17 5.67 27.17 39.06
CA VAL A 17 7.07 27.27 38.64
C VAL A 17 7.57 25.87 38.30
N ALA A 18 7.83 25.61 37.02
CA ALA A 18 8.41 24.35 36.55
C ALA A 18 9.95 24.43 36.58
N THR A 19 10.57 23.69 37.50
CA THR A 19 11.99 23.38 37.49
C THR A 19 12.26 22.31 36.42
N GLY A 20 12.93 22.74 35.35
CA GLY A 20 13.25 21.89 34.20
C GLY A 20 14.26 20.78 34.53
N THR A 21 13.77 19.56 34.64
CA THR A 21 14.61 18.36 34.50
C THR A 21 14.76 18.07 33.01
N SER A 22 15.95 18.36 32.48
CA SER A 22 16.33 18.03 31.10
C SER A 22 16.55 16.51 30.98
N LEU A 23 15.45 15.77 30.89
CA LEU A 23 15.46 14.42 30.33
C LEU A 23 15.66 14.57 28.83
N THR A 24 16.90 14.36 28.38
CA THR A 24 17.26 14.25 26.97
C THR A 24 16.60 13.00 26.39
N ARG A 25 15.32 13.16 26.02
CA ARG A 25 14.57 12.23 25.19
C ARG A 25 15.33 12.14 23.88
N SER A 26 16.09 11.07 23.72
CA SER A 26 16.86 10.73 22.52
C SER A 26 15.88 10.56 21.36
N TYR A 27 15.54 11.69 20.72
CA TYR A 27 14.75 11.75 19.52
C TYR A 27 15.68 11.35 18.38
N ASP A 28 15.39 10.24 17.71
CA ASP A 28 16.17 9.78 16.59
C ASP A 28 15.92 10.72 15.39
N VAL A 29 16.85 11.67 15.21
CA VAL A 29 16.80 12.68 14.13
C VAL A 29 16.84 12.02 12.74
N VAL A 30 17.26 10.75 12.65
CA VAL A 30 17.23 9.98 11.41
C VAL A 30 15.83 9.44 11.11
N GLN A 31 15.10 8.97 12.14
CA GLN A 31 13.70 8.55 12.02
C GLN A 31 12.77 9.73 11.68
N ALA A 32 13.13 10.96 12.08
CA ALA A 32 12.38 12.17 11.76
C ALA A 32 12.56 12.70 10.31
N ARG A 33 13.60 12.24 9.59
CA ARG A 33 13.92 12.75 8.23
C ARG A 33 13.41 11.87 7.11
N GLN A 34 13.05 10.61 7.39
CA GLN A 34 12.20 9.86 6.48
C GLN A 34 10.76 10.25 6.78
N ALA A 35 10.25 11.26 6.09
CA ALA A 35 8.82 11.52 6.02
C ALA A 35 8.15 10.34 5.28
N LYS A 36 8.05 9.19 5.94
CA LYS A 36 7.04 8.20 5.63
C LYS A 36 5.74 8.94 5.90
N VAL A 37 5.13 9.50 4.86
CA VAL A 37 3.77 10.00 4.93
C VAL A 37 2.91 8.75 5.09
N GLN A 38 2.87 8.21 6.31
CA GLN A 38 1.83 7.28 6.71
C GLN A 38 0.57 8.12 6.77
N ARG A 39 -0.09 8.24 5.62
CA ARG A 39 -1.52 8.47 5.67
C ARG A 39 -2.05 7.16 6.20
N ASP A 40 -2.46 7.17 7.45
CA ASP A 40 -3.54 6.29 7.88
C ASP A 40 -4.57 6.31 6.76
N LEU A 41 -4.68 5.20 6.03
CA LEU A 41 -5.61 5.11 4.92
C LEU A 41 -6.99 5.07 5.57
N LEU A 42 -7.60 6.24 5.71
CA LEU A 42 -8.99 6.37 6.10
C LEU A 42 -9.81 6.06 4.87
N ASP A 43 -10.57 4.98 4.95
CA ASP A 43 -11.42 4.51 3.87
C ASP A 43 -12.82 4.22 4.42
N VAL A 44 -13.83 4.32 3.57
CA VAL A 44 -15.21 4.01 3.94
C VAL A 44 -15.55 2.66 3.34
N CYS A 45 -15.88 1.70 4.20
CA CYS A 45 -16.19 0.33 3.79
C CYS A 45 -17.60 -0.07 4.21
N ALA A 46 -18.25 -0.88 3.37
CA ALA A 46 -19.57 -1.43 3.65
C ALA A 46 -19.77 -2.81 3.00
N GLY A 47 -20.56 -3.66 3.65
CA GLY A 47 -21.15 -4.84 3.03
C GLY A 47 -22.29 -4.41 2.10
N LEU A 48 -22.21 -4.76 0.82
CA LEU A 48 -23.24 -4.51 -0.18
C LEU A 48 -23.90 -5.84 -0.54
N ASP A 49 -25.21 -5.90 -0.35
CA ASP A 49 -26.10 -6.99 -0.76
C ASP A 49 -27.30 -6.34 -1.48
N LEU A 50 -27.15 -6.11 -2.78
CA LEU A 50 -28.13 -5.39 -3.62
C LEU A 50 -27.97 -5.68 -5.10
N ASP A 51 -29.00 -5.37 -5.87
CA ASP A 51 -28.94 -5.41 -7.34
C ASP A 51 -28.38 -4.10 -7.90
N LEU A 52 -27.33 -4.19 -8.72
CA LEU A 52 -26.80 -3.04 -9.45
C LEU A 52 -27.76 -2.67 -10.58
N LYS A 53 -28.37 -1.50 -10.47
CA LYS A 53 -29.34 -0.99 -11.45
C LYS A 53 -28.79 0.23 -12.14
N ILE A 54 -29.03 0.33 -13.44
CA ILE A 54 -28.74 1.53 -14.24
C ILE A 54 -29.98 1.98 -14.99
N ASP A 55 -30.29 3.26 -14.92
CA ASP A 55 -31.38 3.85 -15.70
C ASP A 55 -30.90 4.17 -17.12
N LEU A 56 -31.50 3.48 -18.09
CA LEU A 56 -31.35 3.72 -19.52
C LEU A 56 -32.75 4.05 -20.07
N LEU A 57 -32.93 5.27 -20.58
CA LEU A 57 -34.20 5.73 -21.15
C LEU A 57 -35.40 5.54 -20.18
N ASP A 58 -35.25 6.00 -18.94
CA ASP A 58 -36.28 5.93 -17.88
C ASP A 58 -36.72 4.51 -17.49
N LYS A 59 -35.96 3.49 -17.88
CA LYS A 59 -36.17 2.09 -17.47
C LYS A 59 -34.95 1.57 -16.71
N PRO A 60 -35.13 1.10 -15.45
CA PRO A 60 -34.03 0.52 -14.69
C PRO A 60 -33.70 -0.87 -15.25
N ILE A 61 -32.46 -1.06 -15.69
CA ILE A 61 -31.94 -2.37 -16.09
C ILE A 61 -31.12 -2.93 -14.92
N VAL A 62 -31.43 -4.15 -14.50
CA VAL A 62 -30.64 -4.89 -13.51
C VAL A 62 -29.44 -5.52 -14.21
N LEU A 63 -28.25 -5.08 -13.84
CA LEU A 63 -26.98 -5.56 -14.40
C LEU A 63 -26.50 -6.85 -13.72
N GLY A 64 -26.90 -7.05 -12.47
CA GLY A 64 -26.58 -8.21 -11.68
C GLY A 64 -26.69 -7.94 -10.18
N HIS A 65 -26.69 -9.02 -9.41
CA HIS A 65 -26.69 -8.97 -7.96
C HIS A 65 -25.25 -8.81 -7.44
N ILE A 66 -25.04 -7.90 -6.49
CA ILE A 66 -23.77 -7.62 -5.81
C ILE A 66 -23.94 -8.04 -4.35
N ASP A 67 -23.23 -9.12 -3.97
CA ASP A 67 -23.07 -9.58 -2.60
C ASP A 67 -21.56 -9.61 -2.26
N VAL A 68 -21.01 -8.44 -1.96
CA VAL A 68 -19.60 -8.28 -1.59
C VAL A 68 -19.42 -7.15 -0.59
N CYS A 69 -18.37 -7.23 0.21
CA CYS A 69 -17.92 -6.11 1.03
C CYS A 69 -16.91 -5.26 0.25
N LEU A 70 -17.16 -3.96 0.12
CA LEU A 70 -16.37 -3.06 -0.71
C LEU A 70 -16.03 -1.78 0.04
N CYS A 71 -14.80 -1.30 -0.16
CA CYS A 71 -14.32 0.00 0.29
C CYS A 71 -14.15 0.96 -0.89
N VAL A 72 -14.24 2.28 -0.64
CA VAL A 72 -14.16 3.29 -1.71
C VAL A 72 -12.83 3.19 -2.47
N SER A 73 -11.71 2.95 -1.79
CA SER A 73 -10.41 2.82 -2.47
C SER A 73 -10.31 1.61 -3.42
N LEU A 74 -11.13 0.57 -3.23
CA LEU A 74 -11.09 -0.66 -4.01
C LEU A 74 -12.06 -0.67 -5.21
N ILE A 75 -12.91 0.35 -5.35
CA ILE A 75 -13.88 0.46 -6.46
C ILE A 75 -13.23 0.28 -7.85
N PRO A 76 -12.10 0.94 -8.18
CA PRO A 76 -11.51 0.82 -9.51
C PRO A 76 -11.06 -0.62 -9.83
N THR A 77 -10.56 -1.34 -8.82
CA THR A 77 -10.15 -2.74 -8.96
C THR A 77 -11.38 -3.64 -9.08
N PHE A 78 -12.43 -3.38 -8.30
CA PHE A 78 -13.69 -4.12 -8.35
C PHE A 78 -14.37 -4.04 -9.72
N ILE A 79 -14.40 -2.86 -10.34
CA ILE A 79 -14.93 -2.67 -11.70
C ILE A 79 -14.18 -3.54 -12.72
N LYS A 80 -12.86 -3.74 -12.54
CA LYS A 80 -12.04 -4.57 -13.44
C LYS A 80 -12.18 -6.06 -13.21
N THR A 81 -12.79 -6.51 -12.12
CA THR A 81 -12.90 -7.94 -11.78
C THR A 81 -14.34 -8.44 -11.83
N ASN A 82 -15.31 -7.65 -11.36
CA ASN A 82 -16.70 -8.05 -11.27
C ASN A 82 -17.45 -7.91 -12.61
N VAL A 83 -18.15 -8.96 -13.03
CA VAL A 83 -18.85 -9.01 -14.32
C VAL A 83 -20.03 -8.03 -14.43
N ALA A 84 -20.80 -7.84 -13.36
CA ALA A 84 -21.95 -6.92 -13.35
C ALA A 84 -21.47 -5.46 -13.42
N ALA A 85 -20.41 -5.12 -12.67
CA ALA A 85 -19.79 -3.80 -12.74
C ALA A 85 -19.20 -3.51 -14.14
N LYS A 86 -18.51 -4.48 -14.76
CA LYS A 86 -18.02 -4.37 -16.15
C LYS A 86 -19.14 -4.10 -17.14
N ALA A 87 -20.23 -4.86 -17.07
CA ALA A 87 -21.40 -4.67 -17.92
C ALA A 87 -21.99 -3.26 -17.74
N GLY A 88 -22.07 -2.79 -16.50
CA GLY A 88 -22.45 -1.41 -16.19
C GLY A 88 -21.54 -0.37 -16.83
N CYS A 89 -20.23 -0.58 -16.83
CA CYS A 89 -19.28 0.35 -17.44
C CYS A 89 -19.41 0.38 -18.97
N LEU A 90 -19.70 -0.76 -19.62
CA LEU A 90 -19.94 -0.82 -21.05
C LEU A 90 -21.21 -0.06 -21.47
N LEU A 91 -22.24 -0.06 -20.63
CA LEU A 91 -23.53 0.59 -20.92
C LEU A 91 -23.60 2.05 -20.47
N GLY A 92 -23.01 2.38 -19.31
CA GLY A 92 -23.15 3.67 -18.64
C GLY A 92 -21.88 4.50 -18.51
N GLY A 93 -20.72 3.93 -18.87
CA GLY A 93 -19.40 4.53 -18.63
C GLY A 93 -18.88 4.26 -17.22
N GLU A 94 -17.55 4.24 -17.09
CA GLU A 94 -16.86 3.95 -15.82
C GLU A 94 -17.17 4.99 -14.73
N THR A 95 -17.16 6.28 -15.07
CA THR A 95 -17.42 7.38 -14.13
C THR A 95 -18.80 7.29 -13.48
N LYS A 96 -19.83 6.89 -14.24
CA LYS A 96 -21.19 6.73 -13.72
C LYS A 96 -21.28 5.55 -12.74
N ILE A 97 -20.64 4.42 -13.05
CA ILE A 97 -20.62 3.25 -12.17
C ILE A 97 -19.82 3.51 -10.89
N ILE A 98 -18.69 4.22 -10.97
CA ILE A 98 -17.94 4.64 -9.78
C ILE A 98 -18.83 5.49 -8.87
N ALA A 99 -19.48 6.53 -9.40
CA ALA A 99 -20.35 7.40 -8.61
C ALA A 99 -21.54 6.65 -7.97
N ILE A 100 -22.13 5.69 -8.70
CA ILE A 100 -23.20 4.83 -8.16
C ILE A 100 -22.66 3.98 -7.01
N LEU A 101 -21.53 3.28 -7.19
CA LEU A 101 -20.94 2.42 -6.15
C LEU A 101 -20.51 3.22 -4.91
N GLU A 102 -19.89 4.39 -5.09
CA GLU A 102 -19.58 5.32 -3.99
C GLU A 102 -20.84 5.75 -3.24
N GLY A 103 -21.90 6.12 -3.98
CA GLY A 103 -23.19 6.48 -3.40
C GLY A 103 -23.83 5.33 -2.62
N LEU A 104 -23.71 4.09 -3.10
CA LEU A 104 -24.20 2.90 -2.42
C LEU A 104 -23.42 2.62 -1.14
N ILE A 105 -22.08 2.71 -1.15
CA ILE A 105 -21.24 2.56 0.05
C ILE A 105 -21.58 3.63 1.09
N HIS A 106 -21.68 4.89 0.66
CA HIS A 106 -22.04 5.99 1.54
C HIS A 106 -23.48 5.92 2.08
N SER A 107 -24.38 5.21 1.40
CA SER A 107 -25.78 5.05 1.81
C SER A 107 -26.07 3.72 2.52
N ALA A 108 -25.10 2.79 2.53
CA ALA A 108 -25.27 1.47 3.12
C ALA A 108 -25.49 1.54 4.63
N LYS A 109 -26.41 0.69 5.13
CA LYS A 109 -26.59 0.48 6.57
C LYS A 109 -25.39 -0.31 7.09
N GLY A 110 -24.73 0.18 8.12
CA GLY A 110 -23.55 -0.48 8.69
C GLY A 110 -22.22 -0.13 8.03
N LYS A 111 -22.17 0.91 7.18
CA LYS A 111 -20.89 1.48 6.73
C LYS A 111 -20.04 1.90 7.92
N LYS A 112 -18.72 1.78 7.79
CA LYS A 112 -17.75 2.22 8.82
C LYS A 112 -16.61 2.98 8.16
N ASP A 113 -16.15 4.02 8.87
CA ASP A 113 -14.90 4.69 8.56
C ASP A 113 -13.76 3.84 9.13
N CYS A 114 -13.07 3.15 8.25
CA CYS A 114 -12.02 2.21 8.58
C CYS A 114 -10.67 2.92 8.57
N ARG A 115 -9.90 2.72 9.64
CA ARG A 115 -8.51 3.17 9.74
C ARG A 115 -7.62 1.94 9.72
N PHE A 116 -6.92 1.76 8.61
CA PHE A 116 -6.06 0.60 8.43
C PHE A 116 -4.67 0.84 9.03
N PRO A 117 -4.11 -0.12 9.80
CA PRO A 117 -2.76 -0.01 10.31
C PRO A 117 -1.72 -0.12 9.17
N PRO A 118 -0.46 0.25 9.42
CA PRO A 118 0.60 0.01 8.46
C PRO A 118 0.86 -1.50 8.30
N HIS A 119 1.45 -1.89 7.16
CA HIS A 119 1.76 -3.29 6.81
C HIS A 119 0.53 -4.19 6.81
N CYS A 120 -0.57 -3.70 6.25
CA CYS A 120 -1.78 -4.48 6.03
C CYS A 120 -2.43 -4.15 4.70
N HIS A 121 -3.27 -5.05 4.23
CA HIS A 121 -4.23 -4.79 3.17
C HIS A 121 -5.65 -4.99 3.71
N SER A 122 -6.60 -4.26 3.15
CA SER A 122 -8.00 -4.32 3.58
C SER A 122 -8.65 -5.63 3.14
N VAL A 123 -9.34 -6.27 4.08
CA VAL A 123 -10.12 -7.50 3.87
C VAL A 123 -11.52 -7.25 4.40
N CYS A 124 -12.39 -6.81 3.51
CA CYS A 124 -13.75 -6.45 3.85
C CYS A 124 -14.61 -7.73 3.99
N SER A 125 -15.37 -7.85 5.07
CA SER A 125 -16.39 -8.91 5.24
C SER A 125 -17.71 -8.32 5.74
N GLY A 126 -18.84 -9.00 5.50
CA GLY A 126 -20.15 -8.52 5.95
C GLY A 126 -20.26 -8.32 7.46
N ALA A 127 -19.55 -9.14 8.25
CA ALA A 127 -19.52 -9.02 9.72
C ALA A 127 -18.52 -7.96 10.21
N ASN A 128 -17.42 -7.76 9.48
CA ASN A 128 -16.39 -6.78 9.80
C ASN A 128 -15.94 -6.03 8.52
N PRO A 129 -16.54 -4.87 8.21
CA PRO A 129 -16.19 -4.10 7.02
C PRO A 129 -14.79 -3.46 7.13
N CYS A 130 -14.24 -3.35 8.34
CA CYS A 130 -12.88 -2.86 8.58
C CYS A 130 -11.89 -4.00 8.87
N GLY A 131 -12.18 -5.21 8.38
CA GLY A 131 -11.22 -6.31 8.44
C GLY A 131 -9.97 -5.98 7.63
N PHE A 132 -8.84 -6.51 8.06
CA PHE A 132 -7.56 -6.39 7.36
C PHE A 132 -6.72 -7.62 7.65
N ASP A 133 -5.81 -7.92 6.73
CA ASP A 133 -4.78 -8.93 6.91
C ASP A 133 -3.41 -8.26 6.89
N CYS A 134 -2.51 -8.74 7.76
CA CYS A 134 -1.18 -8.20 7.88
C CYS A 134 -0.25 -8.77 6.81
N ASP A 135 0.55 -7.90 6.19
CA ASP A 135 1.55 -8.22 5.19
C ASP A 135 2.95 -8.27 5.80
N ASP A 136 3.96 -8.51 4.97
CA ASP A 136 5.38 -8.37 5.32
C ASP A 136 5.83 -9.19 6.56
N GLY A 137 5.13 -10.28 6.86
CA GLY A 137 5.42 -11.15 8.01
C GLY A 137 4.91 -10.64 9.35
N TYR A 138 4.15 -9.54 9.37
CA TYR A 138 3.49 -9.04 10.57
C TYR A 138 2.32 -9.93 10.97
N THR A 139 1.95 -9.85 12.24
CA THR A 139 0.83 -10.62 12.80
C THR A 139 -0.25 -9.70 13.37
N PRO A 140 -1.54 -10.02 13.19
CA PRO A 140 -2.63 -9.22 13.74
C PRO A 140 -2.60 -9.28 15.28
N TYR A 141 -2.79 -8.13 15.91
CA TYR A 141 -2.88 -8.00 17.35
C TYR A 141 -4.22 -7.38 17.75
N THR A 142 -4.87 -8.05 18.71
CA THR A 142 -6.17 -7.66 19.27
C THR A 142 -5.97 -7.23 20.72
N PRO A 143 -6.18 -5.95 21.06
CA PRO A 143 -6.13 -5.49 22.44
C PRO A 143 -7.16 -6.21 23.31
N PRO A 144 -6.86 -6.44 24.61
CA PRO A 144 -7.83 -7.03 25.53
C PRO A 144 -9.15 -6.26 25.54
N GLY A 145 -10.26 -6.98 25.39
CA GLY A 145 -11.61 -6.40 25.33
C GLY A 145 -12.10 -5.99 23.94
N GLN A 146 -11.29 -6.17 22.89
CA GLN A 146 -11.74 -6.02 21.50
C GLN A 146 -12.02 -7.38 20.86
N GLN A 147 -12.99 -7.41 19.95
CA GLN A 147 -13.37 -8.63 19.21
C GLN A 147 -12.53 -8.83 17.93
N TYR A 148 -11.97 -7.75 17.39
CA TYR A 148 -11.25 -7.75 16.11
C TYR A 148 -9.86 -7.15 16.28
N PRO A 149 -8.87 -7.59 15.48
CA PRO A 149 -7.54 -7.02 15.52
C PRO A 149 -7.57 -5.55 15.12
N SER A 150 -6.71 -4.74 15.75
CA SER A 150 -6.65 -3.29 15.51
C SER A 150 -5.31 -2.83 14.96
N THR A 151 -4.28 -3.67 15.01
CA THR A 151 -2.92 -3.32 14.55
C THR A 151 -2.15 -4.56 14.09
N CYS A 152 -1.18 -4.36 13.20
CA CYS A 152 -0.22 -5.37 12.78
C CYS A 152 1.08 -5.19 13.57
N THR A 153 1.51 -6.23 14.27
CA THR A 153 2.70 -6.17 15.15
C THR A 153 3.72 -7.24 14.78
N CYS A 154 5.00 -6.87 14.90
CA CYS A 154 6.10 -7.83 14.82
C CYS A 154 6.37 -8.38 16.21
N GLN A 155 5.79 -9.54 16.52
CA GLN A 155 5.89 -10.12 17.86
C GLN A 155 7.29 -10.72 18.10
N PRO A 156 7.87 -10.53 19.30
CA PRO A 156 9.09 -11.23 19.69
C PRO A 156 8.95 -12.76 19.54
N PRO A 157 10.00 -13.47 19.12
CA PRO A 157 11.40 -13.04 18.96
C PRO A 157 11.75 -12.37 17.63
N LYS A 158 10.78 -12.20 16.72
CA LYS A 158 11.01 -11.57 15.41
C LYS A 158 11.36 -10.10 15.58
N THR A 159 12.14 -9.57 14.63
CA THR A 159 12.57 -8.17 14.60
C THR A 159 12.07 -7.52 13.31
N GLU A 160 11.68 -6.25 13.35
CA GLU A 160 11.37 -5.50 12.15
C GLU A 160 12.65 -5.02 11.47
N CYS A 161 12.79 -5.30 10.17
CA CYS A 161 13.90 -4.85 9.34
C CYS A 161 13.42 -4.43 7.96
N ASN A 162 13.68 -3.17 7.56
CA ASN A 162 13.25 -2.61 6.27
C ASN A 162 11.74 -2.72 6.00
N GLY A 163 10.91 -2.58 7.04
CA GLY A 163 9.47 -2.74 6.91
C GLY A 163 9.01 -4.19 6.69
N LYS A 164 9.87 -5.17 6.99
CA LYS A 164 9.51 -6.59 7.05
C LYS A 164 9.75 -7.14 8.44
N CYS A 165 8.80 -7.92 8.95
CA CYS A 165 8.93 -8.63 10.20
C CYS A 165 9.42 -10.07 9.97
N GLY A 166 10.50 -10.46 10.65
CA GLY A 166 11.07 -11.79 10.49
C GLY A 166 12.21 -12.08 11.47
N ASP A 167 12.81 -13.25 11.31
CA ASP A 167 13.98 -13.66 12.08
C ASP A 167 15.26 -13.20 11.37
N PHE A 168 16.00 -12.31 12.02
CA PHE A 168 17.23 -11.72 11.48
C PHE A 168 18.41 -12.06 12.40
N PRO A 169 18.94 -13.31 12.36
CA PRO A 169 19.97 -13.78 13.29
C PRO A 169 21.29 -13.02 13.19
N HIS A 170 21.57 -12.42 12.03
CA HIS A 170 22.76 -11.60 11.79
C HIS A 170 22.49 -10.09 11.94
N GLY A 171 21.34 -9.72 12.53
CA GLY A 171 20.90 -8.34 12.65
C GLY A 171 20.28 -7.78 11.37
N CYS A 172 19.74 -6.57 11.49
CA CYS A 172 19.13 -5.84 10.38
C CYS A 172 20.17 -4.92 9.73
N GLY A 173 20.64 -5.27 8.53
CA GLY A 173 21.72 -4.57 7.82
C GLY A 173 21.41 -3.15 7.32
N SER A 174 20.25 -2.57 7.67
CA SER A 174 19.78 -1.30 7.14
C SER A 174 19.77 -0.15 8.13
N ALA A 175 20.42 -0.30 9.27
CA ALA A 175 20.99 0.88 9.90
C ALA A 175 22.06 1.43 8.94
N ALA A 176 21.68 2.36 8.07
CA ALA A 176 22.63 3.28 7.47
C ALA A 176 23.57 3.71 8.60
N PRO A 177 24.90 3.56 8.46
CA PRO A 177 25.82 3.67 9.58
C PRO A 177 25.54 4.98 10.31
N VAL A 178 24.96 4.87 11.51
CA VAL A 178 24.75 6.03 12.37
C VAL A 178 26.15 6.55 12.62
N LYS A 179 26.50 7.71 12.03
CA LYS A 179 27.76 8.46 12.26
C LYS A 179 27.86 8.79 13.75
N ARG A 180 28.12 7.80 14.62
CA ARG A 180 28.19 7.96 16.07
C ARG A 180 29.54 8.53 16.55
N ARG A 181 30.34 9.13 15.65
CA ARG A 181 31.68 9.65 15.98
C ARG A 181 32.08 10.99 15.34
N HIS A 182 31.14 11.86 14.96
CA HIS A 182 31.51 13.23 14.56
C HIS A 182 31.04 14.35 15.50
N ALA A 183 30.24 14.06 16.53
CA ALA A 183 29.79 15.09 17.48
C ALA A 183 30.82 15.50 18.55
N ARG A 184 32.06 14.99 18.54
CA ARG A 184 33.09 15.35 19.55
C ARG A 184 34.42 15.87 19.03
N ARG A 185 34.63 15.98 17.73
CA ARG A 185 35.76 16.73 17.18
C ARG A 185 35.27 17.46 15.95
N GLY A 186 35.32 18.79 15.98
CA GLY A 186 34.99 19.67 14.87
C GLY A 186 35.90 19.47 13.66
N GLY A 187 35.77 18.31 13.01
CA GLY A 187 36.32 18.02 11.71
C GLY A 187 35.20 18.22 10.70
N SER A 188 35.38 19.21 9.84
CA SER A 188 34.61 19.47 8.64
C SER A 188 34.24 18.18 7.91
N GLU A 189 33.01 18.13 7.39
CA GLU A 189 32.61 17.11 6.43
C GLU A 189 33.65 17.08 5.30
N PRO A 190 34.13 15.90 4.87
CA PRO A 190 35.05 15.80 3.75
C PRO A 190 34.48 16.45 2.50
N VAL A 191 35.02 17.61 2.11
CA VAL A 191 34.64 18.29 0.87
C VAL A 191 35.57 17.78 -0.23
N CYS A 192 35.04 16.91 -1.08
CA CYS A 192 35.71 16.50 -2.30
C CYS A 192 35.45 17.51 -3.43
N PRO A 193 36.40 17.72 -4.35
CA PRO A 193 36.21 18.55 -5.53
C PRO A 193 35.10 17.96 -6.43
N VAL A 194 34.48 18.84 -7.21
CA VAL A 194 33.38 18.48 -8.13
C VAL A 194 33.82 17.37 -9.08
N GLY A 195 33.06 16.27 -9.12
CA GLY A 195 33.39 15.08 -9.91
C GLY A 195 34.08 13.95 -9.13
N THR A 196 34.30 14.10 -7.83
CA THR A 196 34.85 13.05 -6.96
C THR A 196 34.01 12.85 -5.71
N GLU A 197 34.01 11.63 -5.16
CA GLU A 197 33.27 11.26 -3.95
C GLU A 197 34.24 10.80 -2.85
N ALA A 198 33.94 11.13 -1.60
CA ALA A 198 34.75 10.73 -0.45
C ALA A 198 34.53 9.26 -0.11
N CYS A 199 35.57 8.44 -0.21
CA CYS A 199 35.54 7.01 0.06
C CYS A 199 36.47 6.63 1.22
N GLY A 200 36.05 5.66 2.04
CA GLY A 200 36.82 5.24 3.21
C GLY A 200 38.06 4.42 2.82
N VAL A 201 39.21 4.74 3.39
CA VAL A 201 40.45 3.97 3.16
C VAL A 201 40.44 2.71 4.03
N THR A 202 40.72 1.56 3.44
CA THR A 202 40.75 0.28 4.17
C THR A 202 41.98 0.24 5.11
N GLY A 203 41.77 -0.12 6.38
CA GLY A 203 42.84 -0.23 7.38
C GLY A 203 43.21 1.07 8.12
N GLY A 204 42.46 2.16 7.91
CA GLY A 204 42.71 3.45 8.58
C GLY A 204 41.44 4.23 8.95
N ASN A 205 41.62 5.37 9.63
CA ASN A 205 40.55 6.33 9.95
C ASN A 205 40.46 7.50 8.93
N GLY A 206 40.91 7.26 7.70
CA GLY A 206 41.04 8.27 6.64
C GLY A 206 39.96 8.13 5.55
N TRP A 207 39.79 9.21 4.79
CA TRP A 207 38.95 9.28 3.60
C TRP A 207 39.81 9.76 2.42
N ASP A 208 39.50 9.28 1.23
CA ASP A 208 40.14 9.70 -0.02
C ASP A 208 39.08 10.07 -1.05
N CYS A 209 39.35 11.06 -1.91
CA CYS A 209 38.40 11.50 -2.93
C CYS A 209 38.65 10.72 -4.22
N VAL A 210 37.65 9.96 -4.67
CA VAL A 210 37.77 9.08 -5.83
C VAL A 210 36.77 9.48 -6.91
N ASP A 211 37.20 9.48 -8.17
CA ASP A 211 36.31 9.71 -9.31
C ASP A 211 35.48 8.45 -9.61
N THR A 212 34.22 8.48 -9.18
CA THR A 212 33.29 7.36 -9.36
C THR A 212 32.69 7.29 -10.77
N GLN A 213 32.95 8.28 -11.64
CA GLN A 213 32.51 8.25 -13.03
C GLN A 213 33.43 7.38 -13.89
N HIS A 214 34.74 7.43 -13.65
CA HIS A 214 35.73 6.67 -14.42
C HIS A 214 36.12 5.35 -13.76
N ASP A 215 36.18 5.28 -12.42
CA ASP A 215 36.56 4.09 -11.67
C ASP A 215 35.44 3.64 -10.72
N ARG A 216 34.38 3.06 -11.31
CA ARG A 216 33.18 2.56 -10.59
C ARG A 216 33.45 1.43 -9.58
N GLU A 217 34.67 0.93 -9.51
CA GLU A 217 35.05 -0.18 -8.61
C GLU A 217 35.80 0.29 -7.35
N SER A 218 36.28 1.54 -7.32
CA SER A 218 37.28 1.97 -6.34
C SER A 218 36.72 2.31 -4.94
N CYS A 219 35.40 2.42 -4.80
CA CYS A 219 34.74 2.65 -3.49
C CYS A 219 33.99 1.41 -2.97
N LYS A 220 34.25 0.23 -3.54
CA LYS A 220 33.72 -1.03 -3.01
C LYS A 220 34.57 -1.45 -1.81
N SER A 221 34.14 -1.06 -0.62
CA SER A 221 34.56 -1.71 0.62
C SER A 221 34.07 -3.17 0.63
N LEU A 222 34.84 -4.05 -0.01
CA LEU A 222 34.70 -5.49 0.16
C LEU A 222 35.14 -5.83 1.59
N ASN A 223 34.17 -6.13 2.46
CA ASN A 223 34.44 -6.97 3.62
C ASN A 223 34.93 -8.34 3.10
N PRO A 224 36.12 -8.84 3.46
CA PRO A 224 36.64 -10.07 2.91
C PRO A 224 36.21 -11.27 3.75
N ILE A 225 34.93 -11.63 3.74
CA ILE A 225 34.49 -12.97 4.18
C ILE A 225 33.29 -13.37 3.30
N PHE A 226 33.48 -14.41 2.47
CA PHE A 226 32.58 -14.96 1.44
C PHE A 226 32.60 -14.30 0.06
N ALA A 227 33.71 -14.51 -0.66
CA ALA A 227 33.68 -14.66 -2.11
C ALA A 227 34.22 -16.05 -2.47
N SER A 228 33.33 -17.00 -2.77
CA SER A 228 33.66 -18.17 -3.59
C SER A 228 32.40 -18.74 -4.26
N LEU A 229 32.31 -18.44 -5.58
CA LEU A 229 31.77 -19.26 -6.68
C LEU A 229 30.24 -19.42 -6.84
N PRO A 230 29.76 -19.79 -8.04
CA PRO A 230 30.05 -19.20 -9.35
C PRO A 230 28.76 -18.85 -10.12
N ILE A 231 28.92 -18.03 -11.16
CA ILE A 231 27.88 -17.73 -12.14
C ILE A 231 27.64 -18.99 -12.98
N SER A 232 26.41 -19.52 -12.97
CA SER A 232 25.92 -20.40 -14.04
C SER A 232 24.73 -19.73 -14.72
N GLU A 233 24.93 -19.34 -15.96
CA GLU A 233 23.86 -19.14 -16.93
C GLU A 233 23.04 -20.43 -17.02
N SER A 234 21.75 -20.34 -16.74
CA SER A 234 20.78 -21.29 -17.29
C SER A 234 19.47 -20.56 -17.51
N LEU A 235 19.25 -20.23 -18.78
CA LEU A 235 17.93 -20.14 -19.41
C LEU A 235 16.99 -21.20 -18.81
N ILE A 236 15.89 -20.74 -18.21
CA ILE A 236 14.71 -21.56 -18.00
C ILE A 236 13.55 -20.80 -18.64
N ASP A 237 13.23 -21.25 -19.84
CA ASP A 237 11.94 -21.08 -20.49
C ASP A 237 10.83 -21.46 -19.50
N PHE A 238 10.03 -20.48 -19.10
CA PHE A 238 8.77 -20.76 -18.42
C PHE A 238 7.75 -21.23 -19.46
N TRP A 239 7.77 -22.53 -19.72
CA TRP A 239 6.67 -23.26 -20.33
C TRP A 239 5.45 -23.20 -19.40
N PHE A 240 4.37 -22.55 -19.85
CA PHE A 240 3.04 -22.69 -19.27
C PHE A 240 2.49 -24.08 -19.64
N GLN A 241 2.59 -25.04 -18.71
CA GLN A 241 1.96 -26.34 -18.82
C GLN A 241 0.46 -26.20 -18.48
N PHE A 242 -0.40 -26.07 -19.49
CA PHE A 242 -1.85 -26.25 -19.34
C PHE A 242 -2.18 -27.76 -19.27
N PRO A 243 -2.94 -28.23 -18.27
CA PRO A 243 -3.45 -29.61 -18.29
C PRO A 243 -4.46 -29.76 -19.43
N SER A 244 -4.10 -30.64 -20.37
CA SER A 244 -4.86 -30.98 -21.56
C SER A 244 -5.76 -32.17 -21.29
N SER A 245 -7.04 -31.94 -20.99
CA SER A 245 -8.08 -32.98 -21.17
C SER A 245 -9.48 -32.42 -20.97
N LEU A 246 -10.09 -31.89 -22.04
CA LEU A 246 -11.40 -32.33 -22.55
C LEU A 246 -11.79 -31.53 -23.81
N HIS A 247 -12.21 -32.29 -24.81
CA HIS A 247 -12.49 -31.92 -26.20
C HIS A 247 -13.61 -30.87 -26.36
N SER A 248 -13.34 -29.78 -27.08
CA SER A 248 -14.05 -29.37 -28.32
C SER A 248 -13.54 -28.00 -28.82
N PRO A 249 -13.29 -27.82 -30.13
CA PRO A 249 -12.71 -26.58 -30.66
C PRO A 249 -13.79 -25.53 -30.94
N VAL A 250 -13.78 -24.42 -30.20
CA VAL A 250 -14.37 -23.15 -30.66
C VAL A 250 -13.20 -22.25 -31.06
N PHE A 251 -13.09 -22.03 -32.37
CA PHE A 251 -12.13 -21.13 -32.99
C PHE A 251 -12.45 -19.68 -32.57
N LEU A 252 -11.63 -19.08 -31.70
CA LEU A 252 -11.57 -17.63 -31.53
C LEU A 252 -10.24 -17.14 -32.07
N ARG A 253 -10.30 -16.51 -33.26
CA ARG A 253 -9.20 -15.71 -33.80
C ARG A 253 -8.99 -14.50 -32.90
N ALA A 254 -7.77 -14.38 -32.38
CA ALA A 254 -7.24 -13.15 -31.83
C ALA A 254 -7.26 -12.05 -32.91
N TRP A 255 -7.83 -10.90 -32.57
CA TRP A 255 -7.72 -9.68 -33.36
C TRP A 255 -6.47 -8.94 -32.92
N ASP A 256 -5.52 -8.87 -33.84
CA ASP A 256 -4.31 -8.08 -33.77
C ASP A 256 -4.65 -6.62 -34.11
N ASN A 257 -4.08 -5.70 -33.33
CA ASN A 257 -4.26 -4.27 -33.50
C ASN A 257 -3.51 -3.81 -34.77
N SER A 258 -4.25 -3.50 -35.83
CA SER A 258 -3.74 -2.70 -36.93
C SER A 258 -4.83 -1.75 -37.40
N PHE A 259 -4.67 -0.49 -36.99
CA PHE A 259 -5.39 0.66 -37.53
C PHE A 259 -5.23 0.68 -39.06
N ARG A 260 -6.31 0.38 -39.78
CA ARG A 260 -6.53 0.86 -41.15
C ARG A 260 -7.91 1.46 -41.24
N TYR A 261 -7.92 2.76 -41.53
CA TYR A 261 -9.07 3.48 -42.09
C TYR A 261 -9.61 2.72 -43.30
N PHE A 262 -10.90 2.37 -43.30
CA PHE A 262 -11.68 2.15 -44.51
C PHE A 262 -13.09 2.75 -44.34
N PRO A 263 -13.68 3.31 -45.42
CA PRO A 263 -14.86 4.14 -45.35
C PRO A 263 -16.16 3.32 -45.33
N SER A 264 -17.21 4.00 -44.89
CA SER A 264 -18.62 3.63 -44.86
C SER A 264 -19.12 2.86 -46.10
N LEU A 265 -19.83 1.75 -45.88
CA LEU A 265 -20.95 1.30 -46.72
C LEU A 265 -22.03 0.62 -45.85
N PRO A 266 -23.33 0.75 -46.21
CA PRO A 266 -24.46 0.38 -45.38
C PRO A 266 -24.89 -1.07 -45.64
N GLY A 267 -25.22 -1.81 -44.58
CA GLY A 267 -25.75 -3.15 -44.70
C GLY A 267 -26.32 -3.64 -43.38
N HIS A 268 -27.65 -3.72 -43.32
CA HIS A 268 -28.44 -4.28 -42.23
C HIS A 268 -27.89 -5.63 -41.74
N VAL A 269 -27.69 -5.75 -40.42
CA VAL A 269 -27.66 -7.06 -39.75
C VAL A 269 -28.58 -6.98 -38.53
N ASN A 270 -29.72 -7.64 -38.63
CA ASN A 270 -30.61 -7.91 -37.51
C ASN A 270 -29.90 -8.84 -36.54
N PHE A 271 -29.63 -8.38 -35.32
CA PHE A 271 -29.31 -9.27 -34.21
C PHE A 271 -30.61 -9.67 -33.51
N VAL A 272 -30.92 -10.96 -33.61
CA VAL A 272 -31.96 -11.63 -32.84
C VAL A 272 -31.46 -11.77 -31.41
N LEU A 273 -32.19 -11.17 -30.47
CA LEU A 273 -32.08 -11.47 -29.04
C LEU A 273 -32.50 -12.93 -28.80
N PHE A 274 -31.67 -13.68 -28.09
CA PHE A 274 -32.16 -14.82 -27.31
C PHE A 274 -32.26 -14.37 -25.85
N TYR A 275 -33.44 -14.60 -25.29
CA TYR A 275 -33.83 -14.34 -23.90
C TYR A 275 -33.03 -15.17 -22.91
#